data_AF-A0AA51M2F0-F1
#
_entry.id   AF-A0AA51M2F0-F1
#
_cell.length_a   1.000
_cell.length_b   1.000
_cell.length_c   1.000
_cell.angle_alpha   90.00
_cell.angle_beta   90.00
_cell.angle_gamma   90.00
#
_symmetry.space_group_name_H-M   'P 1'
#
loop_
_entity.id
_entity.type
_entity.pdbx_description
1 polymer ?
#
loop_
_entity_poly.entity_id
_entity_poly.type
_entity_poly.pdbx_seq_one_letter_code
_entity_poly.pdbx_strand_id
1 'polypeptide(L)'
;MNAVIHTSEQPTPRTPGVSRPSRGARMQPTTPGPHPRTRPAPNSTEGETVLEFFRRKRRRATPSTESWMGRCIGTATPTELEHAQRLLTAAHVTAPFAEPDEDEYELWRAGKLVPFYLTELLNAGGHFGPDVDTACLAEEPAVDRWEVGVEYPSWEQTVALARFLDVRVRDLAHPDAEPRHHEGRPRLKISGLAILSFEPAAVAAATPAGHDDHPAV
;
A
#
# COMPACT_ATOMS: atom_id res chain seq x y z
N MET A 1 -39.67 35.21 -8.70
CA MET A 1 -39.90 35.06 -7.25
C MET A 1 -38.57 34.67 -6.65
N ASN A 2 -37.97 35.59 -5.91
CA ASN A 2 -36.64 35.46 -5.30
C ASN A 2 -36.78 34.83 -3.91
N ALA A 3 -35.87 33.92 -3.56
CA ALA A 3 -35.57 33.61 -2.18
C ALA A 3 -34.05 33.68 -2.00
N VAL A 4 -33.62 34.75 -1.33
CA VAL A 4 -32.27 35.01 -0.84
C VAL A 4 -32.18 34.38 0.56
N ILE A 5 -31.10 33.66 0.86
CA ILE A 5 -30.72 33.37 2.25
C ILE A 5 -29.27 33.81 2.45
N HIS A 6 -29.12 34.80 3.31
CA HIS A 6 -27.88 35.32 3.88
C HIS A 6 -27.57 34.58 5.19
N THR A 7 -26.33 34.16 5.39
CA THR A 7 -25.72 33.87 6.70
C THR A 7 -24.23 34.20 6.57
N SER A 8 -23.82 35.46 6.82
CA SER A 8 -23.34 35.99 8.11
C SER A 8 -22.14 35.23 8.67
N GLU A 9 -20.94 35.73 8.33
CA GLU A 9 -19.72 35.55 9.12
C GLU A 9 -19.89 36.18 10.52
N GLN A 10 -19.20 35.64 11.54
CA GLN A 10 -18.62 36.36 12.68
C GLN A 10 -17.70 35.40 13.49
N PRO A 11 -16.76 35.94 14.31
CA PRO A 11 -15.37 35.47 14.36
C PRO A 11 -14.96 34.64 15.59
N THR A 12 -13.71 34.20 15.56
CA THR A 12 -12.95 33.42 16.55
C THR A 12 -12.85 34.07 17.94
N PRO A 13 -12.75 33.24 19.01
CA PRO A 13 -12.07 33.63 20.24
C PRO A 13 -10.62 33.13 20.29
N ARG A 14 -9.72 34.07 20.60
CA ARG A 14 -8.33 33.86 21.03
C ARG A 14 -8.29 33.32 22.46
N THR A 15 -7.32 32.45 22.76
CA THR A 15 -6.86 32.18 24.14
C THR A 15 -5.34 31.96 24.14
N PRO A 16 -4.65 32.10 25.29
CA PRO A 16 -3.50 32.97 25.44
C PRO A 16 -2.18 32.21 25.54
N GLY A 17 -1.09 32.97 25.46
CA GLY A 17 0.27 32.48 25.53
C GLY A 17 0.62 31.71 26.80
N VAL A 18 1.55 30.76 26.65
CA VAL A 18 2.35 30.24 27.74
C VAL A 18 3.82 30.49 27.42
N SER A 19 4.44 31.16 28.38
CA SER A 19 5.80 31.64 28.42
C SER A 19 6.86 30.54 28.33
N ARG A 20 7.98 30.91 27.71
CA ARG A 20 9.30 30.28 27.84
C ARG A 20 9.71 30.13 29.31
N PRO A 21 10.57 29.16 29.59
CA PRO A 21 11.79 29.48 30.33
C PRO A 21 13.05 29.32 29.48
N SER A 22 14.04 30.12 29.87
CA SER A 22 15.33 30.32 29.22
C SER A 22 16.43 29.46 29.84
N ARG A 23 17.44 29.17 29.01
CA ARG A 23 18.89 29.10 29.28
C ARG A 23 19.46 28.10 30.30
N GLY A 24 20.47 27.38 29.79
CA GLY A 24 21.60 26.80 30.52
C GLY A 24 21.87 25.38 30.03
N ALA A 25 23.06 24.93 29.66
CA ALA A 25 24.37 25.53 29.59
C ALA A 25 25.22 24.74 28.58
N ARG A 26 26.12 25.48 27.94
CA ARG A 26 27.28 25.07 27.15
C ARG A 26 28.19 24.12 27.94
N MET A 27 28.70 23.04 27.33
CA MET A 27 30.11 22.56 27.38
C MET A 27 30.30 21.34 26.47
N GLN A 28 30.94 21.54 25.32
CA GLN A 28 31.99 20.64 24.80
C GLN A 28 33.33 21.36 25.08
N PRO A 29 34.54 20.81 24.83
CA PRO A 29 34.93 19.48 24.29
C PRO A 29 36.06 18.81 25.11
N THR A 30 36.47 17.58 24.77
CA THR A 30 37.90 17.19 24.71
C THR A 30 38.09 15.80 24.10
N THR A 31 38.69 15.78 22.91
CA THR A 31 39.58 14.70 22.42
C THR A 31 41.02 15.20 22.61
N PRO A 32 42.01 14.33 22.89
CA PRO A 32 42.98 14.01 21.83
C PRO A 32 43.49 12.54 21.92
N GLY A 33 43.73 11.85 20.79
CA GLY A 33 45.08 11.76 20.22
C GLY A 33 45.54 10.29 20.07
N PRO A 34 46.64 9.98 19.35
CA PRO A 34 46.63 9.04 18.21
C PRO A 34 47.39 7.69 18.36
N HIS A 35 47.07 6.78 17.43
CA HIS A 35 47.78 5.65 16.77
C HIS A 35 49.18 5.16 17.25
N PRO A 36 49.50 3.84 17.10
CA PRO A 36 50.05 3.31 15.81
C PRO A 36 49.45 1.95 15.41
N ARG A 37 48.95 1.80 14.17
CA ARG A 37 49.62 1.14 13.02
C ARG A 37 50.40 -0.13 13.34
N THR A 38 49.84 -1.28 12.96
CA THR A 38 50.62 -2.42 12.47
C THR A 38 49.79 -3.24 11.46
N ARG A 39 50.31 -3.37 10.25
CA ARG A 39 49.97 -4.31 9.17
C ARG A 39 51.20 -4.35 8.25
N PRO A 40 51.39 -5.35 7.36
CA PRO A 40 50.71 -6.64 7.18
C PRO A 40 51.73 -7.82 7.20
N ALA A 41 51.37 -9.11 7.09
CA ALA A 41 51.10 -9.84 5.84
C ALA A 41 50.94 -11.37 6.16
N PRO A 42 50.90 -12.31 5.19
CA PRO A 42 49.67 -12.96 4.72
C PRO A 42 49.68 -14.51 4.87
N ASN A 43 48.52 -15.15 4.82
CA ASN A 43 48.21 -16.29 3.93
C ASN A 43 47.03 -17.15 4.41
N SER A 44 46.39 -17.74 3.41
CA SER A 44 45.54 -18.94 3.42
C SER A 44 44.08 -18.70 3.81
N THR A 45 43.19 -18.49 2.84
CA THR A 45 42.50 -19.48 1.98
C THR A 45 41.36 -20.18 2.75
N GLU A 46 40.18 -20.13 2.12
CA GLU A 46 38.96 -20.93 2.33
C GLU A 46 37.89 -20.37 3.26
N GLY A 47 36.70 -20.18 2.68
CA GLY A 47 35.52 -19.64 3.35
C GLY A 47 34.56 -18.94 2.38
N GLU A 48 34.00 -19.70 1.45
CA GLU A 48 32.85 -19.35 0.60
C GLU A 48 31.75 -18.58 1.37
N THR A 49 31.43 -17.37 0.91
CA THR A 49 30.04 -16.88 0.87
C THR A 49 29.88 -16.05 -0.40
N VAL A 50 29.16 -16.64 -1.35
CA VAL A 50 28.74 -16.07 -2.62
C VAL A 50 27.79 -14.89 -2.34
N LEU A 51 28.32 -13.67 -2.36
CA LEU A 51 27.52 -12.45 -2.55
C LEU A 51 27.24 -12.30 -4.05
N GLU A 52 26.23 -13.03 -4.53
CA GLU A 52 25.63 -12.81 -5.86
C GLU A 52 24.78 -11.53 -5.80
N PHE A 53 25.46 -10.39 -5.96
CA PHE A 53 24.85 -9.13 -6.34
C PHE A 53 24.25 -9.26 -7.73
N PHE A 54 22.93 -9.46 -7.83
CA PHE A 54 22.22 -9.36 -9.11
C PHE A 54 22.18 -7.92 -9.61
N ARG A 55 23.29 -7.50 -10.24
CA ARG A 55 23.37 -6.29 -11.05
C ARG A 55 22.72 -6.57 -12.40
N ARG A 56 21.38 -6.65 -12.45
CA ARG A 56 20.66 -6.89 -13.72
C ARG A 56 20.71 -5.62 -14.57
N LYS A 57 21.56 -5.67 -15.61
CA LYS A 57 21.60 -4.75 -16.77
C LYS A 57 20.16 -4.35 -17.17
N ARG A 58 19.88 -3.05 -17.19
CA ARG A 58 18.75 -2.48 -17.95
C ARG A 58 18.92 -2.87 -19.40
N ARG A 59 18.28 -3.96 -19.84
CA ARG A 59 18.03 -4.16 -21.27
C ARG A 59 16.96 -3.15 -21.63
N ARG A 60 17.33 -2.21 -22.49
CA ARG A 60 16.41 -1.30 -23.17
C ARG A 60 15.51 -2.18 -24.04
N ALA A 61 14.36 -2.57 -23.51
CA ALA A 61 13.33 -3.24 -24.28
C ALA A 61 12.75 -2.19 -25.25
N THR A 62 12.88 -2.46 -26.54
CA THR A 62 12.04 -1.86 -27.58
C THR A 62 10.56 -2.06 -27.20
N PRO A 63 9.70 -1.05 -27.31
CA PRO A 63 8.28 -1.23 -27.05
C PRO A 63 7.71 -2.13 -28.17
N SER A 64 7.51 -3.42 -27.86
CA SER A 64 6.67 -4.28 -28.69
C SER A 64 5.27 -3.72 -28.61
N THR A 65 4.79 -3.17 -29.72
CA THR A 65 3.46 -2.58 -29.87
C THR A 65 2.46 -3.70 -30.16
N GLU A 66 2.42 -4.71 -29.30
CA GLU A 66 1.47 -5.82 -29.42
C GLU A 66 0.73 -5.98 -28.10
N SER A 67 -0.45 -5.35 -28.08
CA SER A 67 -1.66 -5.87 -27.45
C SER A 67 -1.54 -6.36 -25.99
N TRP A 68 -1.05 -5.49 -25.10
CA TRP A 68 -1.04 -5.75 -23.63
C TRP A 68 -2.04 -4.89 -22.85
N MET A 69 -2.98 -4.25 -23.54
CA MET A 69 -4.05 -3.54 -22.87
C MET A 69 -5.15 -4.53 -22.50
N GLY A 70 -5.19 -4.94 -21.23
CA GLY A 70 -6.48 -5.13 -20.57
C GLY A 70 -7.37 -3.94 -20.94
N ARG A 71 -8.66 -4.20 -21.23
CA ARG A 71 -9.57 -3.30 -21.98
C ARG A 71 -9.18 -1.83 -21.86
N CYS A 72 -8.68 -1.26 -22.96
CA CYS A 72 -8.33 0.14 -23.03
C CYS A 72 -9.49 0.98 -22.51
N ILE A 73 -9.21 2.06 -21.79
CA ILE A 73 -10.16 3.15 -21.54
C ILE A 73 -10.87 3.57 -22.86
N GLY A 74 -10.20 3.45 -24.02
CA GLY A 74 -10.80 3.69 -25.34
C GLY A 74 -11.85 2.66 -25.82
N THR A 75 -11.98 1.52 -25.15
CA THR A 75 -13.00 0.46 -25.39
C THR A 75 -13.98 0.31 -24.22
N ALA A 76 -13.76 1.04 -23.13
CA ALA A 76 -14.64 1.04 -21.98
C ALA A 76 -15.93 1.79 -22.32
N THR A 77 -17.05 1.27 -21.86
CA THR A 77 -18.33 1.96 -21.91
C THR A 77 -18.27 3.24 -21.05
N PRO A 78 -19.10 4.25 -21.32
CA PRO A 78 -19.15 5.46 -20.50
C PRO A 78 -19.37 5.17 -19.01
N THR A 79 -20.20 4.18 -18.67
CA THR A 79 -20.45 3.76 -17.29
C THR A 79 -19.20 3.16 -16.63
N GLU A 80 -18.40 2.37 -17.35
CA GLU A 80 -17.14 1.84 -16.85
C GLU A 80 -16.10 2.95 -16.65
N LEU A 81 -16.09 3.96 -17.52
CA LEU A 81 -15.23 5.14 -17.37
C LEU A 81 -15.61 5.98 -16.16
N GLU A 82 -16.91 6.25 -15.97
CA GLU A 82 -17.41 6.96 -14.78
C GLU A 82 -17.10 6.20 -13.50
N HIS A 83 -17.28 4.88 -13.51
CA HIS A 83 -16.95 4.02 -12.37
C HIS A 83 -15.46 4.04 -12.05
N ALA A 84 -14.60 3.89 -13.07
CA ALA A 84 -13.16 4.01 -12.91
C ALA A 84 -12.75 5.40 -12.41
N GLN A 85 -13.36 6.46 -12.92
CA GLN A 85 -13.07 7.82 -12.50
C GLN A 85 -13.42 8.06 -11.03
N ARG A 86 -14.59 7.57 -10.57
CA ARG A 86 -14.96 7.63 -9.14
C ARG A 86 -13.89 7.00 -8.26
N LEU A 87 -13.49 5.77 -8.59
CA LEU A 87 -12.46 5.03 -7.87
C LEU A 87 -11.12 5.77 -7.86
N LEU A 88 -10.66 6.26 -9.01
CA LEU A 88 -9.37 6.96 -9.10
C LEU A 88 -9.35 8.28 -8.32
N THR A 89 -10.48 8.97 -8.23
CA THR A 89 -10.57 10.24 -7.48
C THR A 89 -10.77 10.05 -5.98
N ALA A 90 -11.01 8.83 -5.49
CA ALA A 90 -11.40 8.59 -4.10
C ALA A 90 -10.25 8.11 -3.19
N ALA A 91 -9.06 7.81 -3.75
CA ALA A 91 -7.90 7.39 -2.96
C ALA A 91 -7.44 8.51 -2.00
N HIS A 92 -7.90 8.46 -0.75
CA HIS A 92 -7.56 9.42 0.29
C HIS A 92 -7.35 8.71 1.61
N VAL A 93 -6.26 9.05 2.31
CA VAL A 93 -6.06 8.66 3.72
C VAL A 93 -7.01 9.50 4.55
N THR A 94 -7.91 8.87 5.29
CA THR A 94 -8.92 9.57 6.07
C THR A 94 -8.49 9.80 7.51
N ALA A 95 -7.70 8.88 8.08
CA ALA A 95 -7.15 8.96 9.43
C ALA A 95 -5.95 8.00 9.58
N PRO A 96 -5.12 8.16 10.64
CA PRO A 96 -4.13 7.17 11.03
C PRO A 96 -4.76 5.81 11.36
N PHE A 97 -3.92 4.79 11.53
CA PHE A 97 -4.38 3.46 11.89
C PHE A 97 -5.20 3.47 13.19
N ALA A 98 -6.27 2.71 13.19
CA ALA A 98 -7.04 2.35 14.38
C ALA A 98 -7.54 0.91 14.23
N GLU A 99 -7.87 0.26 15.35
CA GLU A 99 -8.43 -1.09 15.30
C GLU A 99 -9.69 -1.13 14.41
N PRO A 100 -9.76 -2.04 13.42
CA PRO A 100 -10.86 -2.06 12.48
C PRO A 100 -12.19 -2.38 13.16
N ASP A 101 -13.26 -1.79 12.63
CA ASP A 101 -14.63 -2.10 13.02
C ASP A 101 -15.28 -3.15 12.09
N GLU A 102 -16.50 -3.56 12.44
CA GLU A 102 -17.27 -4.54 11.66
C GLU A 102 -17.53 -4.06 10.22
N ASP A 103 -17.75 -2.76 10.02
CA ASP A 103 -17.97 -2.20 8.68
C ASP A 103 -16.73 -2.36 7.80
N GLU A 104 -15.53 -2.18 8.37
CA GLU A 104 -14.26 -2.44 7.67
C GLU A 104 -14.05 -3.92 7.36
N TYR A 105 -14.44 -4.81 8.27
CA TYR A 105 -14.44 -6.25 8.02
C TYR A 105 -15.37 -6.62 6.86
N GLU A 106 -16.59 -6.08 6.83
CA GLU A 106 -17.55 -6.36 5.78
C GLU A 106 -17.13 -5.80 4.41
N LEU A 107 -16.45 -4.65 4.37
CA LEU A 107 -15.81 -4.15 3.14
C LEU A 107 -14.76 -5.15 2.62
N TRP A 108 -13.86 -5.62 3.48
CA TRP A 108 -12.88 -6.65 3.10
C TRP A 108 -13.57 -7.94 2.65
N ARG A 109 -14.53 -8.44 3.42
CA ARG A 109 -15.25 -9.68 3.14
C ARG A 109 -15.96 -9.63 1.78
N ALA A 110 -16.54 -8.48 1.44
CA ALA A 110 -17.21 -8.25 0.16
C ALA A 110 -16.25 -8.03 -1.03
N GLY A 111 -14.93 -8.16 -0.83
CA GLY A 111 -13.94 -8.01 -1.89
C GLY A 111 -13.72 -6.55 -2.33
N LYS A 112 -13.96 -5.58 -1.43
CA LYS A 112 -13.96 -4.14 -1.76
C LYS A 112 -12.59 -3.48 -1.73
N LEU A 113 -11.53 -4.21 -1.39
CA LEU A 113 -10.16 -3.72 -1.50
C LEU A 113 -9.84 -3.37 -2.96
N VAL A 114 -9.07 -2.30 -3.16
CA VAL A 114 -8.71 -1.79 -4.49
C VAL A 114 -7.19 -1.91 -4.67
N PRO A 115 -6.68 -2.79 -5.56
CA PRO A 115 -5.24 -2.97 -5.75
C PRO A 115 -4.48 -1.67 -6.05
N PHE A 116 -5.10 -0.77 -6.82
CA PHE A 116 -4.55 0.55 -7.09
C PHE A 116 -4.30 1.38 -5.82
N TYR A 117 -5.18 1.30 -4.80
CA TYR A 117 -4.98 2.04 -3.55
C TYR A 117 -3.80 1.47 -2.76
N LEU A 118 -3.67 0.14 -2.71
CA LEU A 118 -2.52 -0.53 -2.10
C LEU A 118 -1.22 -0.05 -2.75
N THR A 119 -1.19 -0.04 -4.10
CA THR A 119 -0.04 0.45 -4.86
C THR A 119 0.30 1.91 -4.57
N GLU A 120 -0.69 2.81 -4.58
CA GLU A 120 -0.43 4.23 -4.34
C GLU A 120 0.06 4.50 -2.92
N LEU A 121 -0.52 3.85 -1.91
CA LEU A 121 -0.12 4.02 -0.52
C LEU A 121 1.28 3.46 -0.24
N LEU A 122 1.60 2.27 -0.78
CA LEU A 122 2.95 1.70 -0.71
C LEU A 122 3.98 2.61 -1.40
N ASN A 123 3.67 3.11 -2.60
CA ASN A 123 4.54 4.04 -3.33
C ASN A 123 4.74 5.35 -2.55
N ALA A 124 3.69 5.91 -1.96
CA ALA A 124 3.74 7.16 -1.21
C ALA A 124 4.59 7.03 0.06
N GLY A 125 4.53 5.89 0.76
CA GLY A 125 5.38 5.58 1.90
C GLY A 125 6.81 5.15 1.53
N GLY A 126 7.10 4.96 0.24
CA GLY A 126 8.40 4.47 -0.22
C GLY A 126 8.68 3.03 0.19
N HIS A 127 7.64 2.22 0.36
CA HIS A 127 7.72 0.84 0.82
C HIS A 127 7.91 -0.11 -0.37
N PHE A 128 9.10 -0.73 -0.45
CA PHE A 128 9.47 -1.61 -1.55
C PHE A 128 10.27 -2.82 -1.07
N GLY A 129 10.10 -3.95 -1.75
CA GLY A 129 10.91 -5.15 -1.53
C GLY A 129 10.36 -6.08 -0.44
N PRO A 130 11.08 -7.16 -0.13
CA PRO A 130 10.58 -8.30 0.66
C PRO A 130 10.25 -7.97 2.12
N ASP A 131 10.78 -6.86 2.63
CA ASP A 131 10.45 -6.39 3.98
C ASP A 131 8.96 -5.98 4.09
N VAL A 132 8.33 -5.61 2.97
CA VAL A 132 6.90 -5.28 2.91
C VAL A 132 6.05 -6.53 3.12
N ASP A 133 6.35 -7.64 2.43
CA ASP A 133 5.67 -8.92 2.62
C ASP A 133 5.79 -9.37 4.09
N THR A 134 6.99 -9.27 4.65
CA THR A 134 7.24 -9.62 6.06
C THR A 134 6.40 -8.75 7.01
N ALA A 135 6.36 -7.43 6.80
CA ALA A 135 5.55 -6.52 7.61
C ALA A 135 4.04 -6.80 7.50
N CYS A 136 3.60 -7.34 6.37
CA CYS A 136 2.21 -7.68 6.09
C CYS A 136 1.86 -9.14 6.41
N LEU A 137 2.74 -9.89 7.09
CA LEU A 137 2.55 -11.32 7.43
C LEU A 137 2.32 -12.19 6.18
N ALA A 138 3.01 -11.87 5.10
CA ALA A 138 2.88 -12.55 3.82
C ALA A 138 4.22 -13.17 3.38
N GLU A 139 4.14 -14.20 2.54
CA GLU A 139 5.30 -14.81 1.90
C GLU A 139 5.52 -14.17 0.53
N GLU A 140 6.75 -13.74 0.23
CA GLU A 140 7.07 -13.19 -1.09
C GLU A 140 6.71 -14.21 -2.19
N PRO A 141 6.03 -13.80 -3.29
CA PRO A 141 5.71 -12.44 -3.73
C PRO A 141 4.23 -12.04 -3.51
N ALA A 142 3.65 -12.33 -2.35
CA ALA A 142 2.23 -12.10 -2.11
C ALA A 142 1.82 -10.63 -2.29
N VAL A 143 2.59 -9.66 -1.78
CA VAL A 143 2.24 -8.23 -1.92
C VAL A 143 2.22 -7.79 -3.37
N ASP A 144 3.20 -8.23 -4.18
CA ASP A 144 3.21 -7.99 -5.63
C ASP A 144 1.95 -8.56 -6.30
N ARG A 145 1.50 -9.74 -5.86
CA ARG A 145 0.28 -10.39 -6.36
C ARG A 145 -0.99 -9.68 -5.91
N TRP A 146 -0.97 -9.02 -4.75
CA TRP A 146 -2.06 -8.16 -4.29
C TRP A 146 -2.17 -6.89 -5.13
N GLU A 147 -1.04 -6.23 -5.42
CA GLU A 147 -0.99 -5.00 -6.25
C GLU A 147 -1.52 -5.23 -7.68
N VAL A 148 -1.35 -6.43 -8.23
CA VAL A 148 -1.95 -6.81 -9.52
C VAL A 148 -3.30 -7.50 -9.40
N GLY A 149 -3.81 -7.69 -8.18
CA GLY A 149 -5.13 -8.21 -7.85
C GLY A 149 -5.38 -9.69 -8.19
N VAL A 150 -4.35 -10.52 -8.26
CA VAL A 150 -4.48 -11.98 -8.51
C VAL A 150 -4.54 -12.81 -7.24
N GLU A 151 -4.13 -12.25 -6.12
CA GLU A 151 -4.23 -12.85 -4.78
C GLU A 151 -4.90 -11.84 -3.87
N TYR A 152 -5.81 -12.30 -3.01
CA TYR A 152 -6.51 -11.45 -2.04
C TYR A 152 -5.88 -11.66 -0.66
N PRO A 153 -5.48 -10.59 0.06
CA PRO A 153 -4.92 -10.75 1.39
C PRO A 153 -5.96 -11.33 2.36
N SER A 154 -5.51 -12.15 3.33
CA SER A 154 -6.36 -12.53 4.46
C SER A 154 -6.78 -11.29 5.26
N TRP A 155 -7.74 -11.46 6.18
CA TRP A 155 -8.15 -10.37 7.05
C TRP A 155 -6.96 -9.87 7.89
N GLU A 156 -6.22 -10.77 8.51
CA GLU A 156 -5.06 -10.47 9.35
C GLU A 156 -3.96 -9.74 8.55
N GLN A 157 -3.71 -10.18 7.31
CA GLN A 157 -2.77 -9.54 6.40
C GLN A 157 -3.23 -8.13 5.99
N THR A 158 -4.53 -7.95 5.78
CA THR A 158 -5.13 -6.64 5.48
C THR A 158 -4.96 -5.67 6.65
N VAL A 159 -5.22 -6.13 7.88
CA VAL A 159 -4.99 -5.33 9.09
C VAL A 159 -3.51 -5.02 9.28
N ALA A 160 -2.62 -5.99 9.04
CA ALA A 160 -1.18 -5.78 9.10
C ALA A 160 -0.71 -4.72 8.08
N LEU A 161 -1.20 -4.78 6.85
CA LEU A 161 -0.91 -3.78 5.81
C LEU A 161 -1.42 -2.38 6.20
N ALA A 162 -2.65 -2.27 6.69
CA ALA A 162 -3.21 -0.99 7.15
C ALA A 162 -2.39 -0.39 8.31
N ARG A 163 -1.98 -1.22 9.27
CA ARG A 163 -1.13 -0.80 10.39
C ARG A 163 0.27 -0.39 9.91
N PHE A 164 0.85 -1.11 8.96
CA PHE A 164 2.16 -0.81 8.39
C PHE A 164 2.17 0.54 7.65
N LEU A 165 1.09 0.83 6.92
CA LEU A 165 0.90 2.09 6.19
C LEU A 165 0.41 3.25 7.07
N ASP A 166 0.08 3.00 8.33
CA ASP A 166 -0.59 3.94 9.24
C ASP A 166 -1.87 4.55 8.66
N VAL A 167 -2.75 3.70 8.14
CA VAL A 167 -4.06 4.08 7.56
C VAL A 167 -5.18 3.21 8.11
N ARG A 168 -6.44 3.60 7.86
CA ARG A 168 -7.61 2.75 8.14
C ARG A 168 -7.78 1.67 7.07
N VAL A 169 -8.37 0.53 7.42
CA VAL A 169 -8.68 -0.53 6.43
C VAL A 169 -9.63 -0.01 5.36
N ARG A 170 -10.59 0.85 5.73
CA ARG A 170 -11.49 1.51 4.76
C ARG A 170 -10.76 2.33 3.70
N ASP A 171 -9.55 2.84 3.98
CA ASP A 171 -8.76 3.62 3.03
C ASP A 171 -8.12 2.73 1.94
N LEU A 172 -8.08 1.41 2.17
CA LEU A 172 -7.65 0.40 1.20
C LEU A 172 -8.82 -0.09 0.31
N ALA A 173 -10.05 0.32 0.61
CA ALA A 173 -11.28 -0.17 0.01
C ALA A 173 -12.10 0.95 -0.65
N HIS A 174 -13.03 0.56 -1.53
CA HIS A 174 -14.04 1.48 -2.04
C HIS A 174 -15.40 0.78 -2.14
N PRO A 175 -16.51 1.41 -1.68
CA PRO A 175 -17.83 0.75 -1.67
C PRO A 175 -18.31 0.32 -3.06
N ASP A 176 -17.98 1.10 -4.09
CA ASP A 176 -18.32 0.76 -5.48
C ASP A 176 -17.36 -0.27 -6.11
N ALA A 177 -16.26 -0.66 -5.46
CA ALA A 177 -15.37 -1.68 -6.01
C ALA A 177 -16.12 -3.02 -6.09
N GLU A 178 -15.89 -3.79 -7.15
CA GLU A 178 -16.50 -5.11 -7.30
C GLU A 178 -15.44 -6.07 -7.83
N PRO A 179 -15.31 -7.28 -7.26
CA PRO A 179 -14.43 -8.31 -7.81
C PRO A 179 -14.80 -8.58 -9.27
N ARG A 180 -13.83 -8.47 -10.17
CA ARG A 180 -14.04 -8.65 -11.61
C ARG A 180 -12.87 -9.39 -12.23
N HIS A 181 -13.19 -10.31 -13.13
CA HIS A 181 -12.19 -10.99 -13.94
C HIS A 181 -11.70 -10.06 -15.06
N HIS A 182 -10.39 -9.98 -15.24
CA HIS A 182 -9.77 -9.23 -16.34
C HIS A 182 -8.89 -10.14 -17.19
N GLU A 183 -9.33 -10.44 -18.42
CA GLU A 183 -8.64 -11.37 -19.34
C GLU A 183 -7.16 -11.00 -19.59
N GLY A 184 -6.83 -9.71 -19.51
CA GLY A 184 -5.48 -9.18 -19.75
C GLY A 184 -4.72 -8.80 -18.47
N ARG A 185 -5.07 -9.35 -17.30
CA ARG A 185 -4.43 -8.98 -16.04
C ARG A 185 -2.92 -9.24 -16.09
N PRO A 186 -2.08 -8.25 -15.73
CA PRO A 186 -0.65 -8.43 -15.79
C PRO A 186 -0.16 -9.36 -14.68
N ARG A 187 0.95 -10.05 -14.93
CA ARG A 187 1.60 -10.92 -13.93
C ARG A 187 2.45 -10.14 -12.91
N LEU A 188 2.84 -8.92 -13.27
CA LEU A 188 3.68 -8.04 -12.48
C LEU A 188 3.15 -6.61 -12.61
N LYS A 189 3.37 -5.80 -11.57
CA LYS A 189 3.00 -4.38 -11.57
C LYS A 189 3.59 -3.65 -12.78
N ILE A 190 2.75 -2.83 -13.43
CA ILE A 190 3.12 -1.96 -14.54
C ILE A 190 2.91 -0.53 -14.09
N SER A 191 3.95 0.30 -14.20
CA SER A 191 3.82 1.73 -13.88
C SER A 191 2.77 2.39 -14.78
N GLY A 192 1.84 3.12 -14.16
CA GLY A 192 0.78 3.86 -14.85
C GLY A 192 -0.47 3.04 -15.19
N LEU A 193 -0.51 1.74 -14.84
CA LEU A 193 -1.73 0.94 -14.94
C LEU A 193 -2.46 0.89 -13.59
N ALA A 194 -3.72 1.30 -13.58
CA ALA A 194 -4.58 1.17 -12.41
C ALA A 194 -5.39 -0.14 -12.46
N ILE A 195 -5.15 -1.02 -11.49
CA ILE A 195 -5.95 -2.22 -11.29
C ILE A 195 -6.99 -1.92 -10.21
N LEU A 196 -8.26 -1.90 -10.60
CA LEU A 196 -9.33 -1.37 -9.74
C LEU A 196 -10.09 -2.44 -8.94
N SER A 197 -9.81 -3.72 -9.18
CA SER A 197 -10.42 -4.80 -8.42
C SER A 197 -9.60 -6.09 -8.46
N PHE A 198 -9.85 -6.97 -7.50
CA PHE A 198 -9.29 -8.31 -7.43
C PHE A 198 -10.06 -9.31 -8.29
N GLU A 199 -9.40 -10.42 -8.62
CA GLU A 199 -10.04 -11.59 -9.22
C GLU A 199 -11.10 -12.19 -8.28
N PRO A 200 -12.32 -12.50 -8.77
CA PRO A 200 -13.36 -13.10 -7.93
C PRO A 200 -12.93 -14.40 -7.24
N ALA A 201 -12.13 -15.22 -7.93
CA ALA A 201 -11.61 -16.47 -7.37
C ALA A 201 -10.60 -16.23 -6.23
N ALA A 202 -9.82 -15.15 -6.30
CA ALA A 202 -8.88 -14.79 -5.25
C ALA A 202 -9.62 -14.34 -3.98
N VAL A 203 -10.67 -13.52 -4.15
CA VAL A 203 -11.54 -13.09 -3.04
C VAL A 203 -12.18 -14.31 -2.39
N ALA A 204 -12.82 -15.18 -3.17
CA ALA A 204 -13.49 -16.37 -2.66
C ALA A 204 -12.55 -17.34 -1.90
N ALA A 205 -11.28 -17.43 -2.30
CA ALA A 205 -10.29 -18.25 -1.62
C ALA A 205 -9.92 -17.71 -0.22
N ALA A 206 -9.93 -16.40 -0.04
CA ALA A 206 -9.59 -15.73 1.22
C ALA A 206 -10.81 -15.47 2.12
N THR A 207 -12.02 -15.45 1.55
CA THR A 207 -13.29 -15.20 2.27
C THR A 207 -14.22 -16.42 2.23
N PRO A 208 -13.80 -17.59 2.76
CA PRO A 208 -14.63 -18.78 2.71
C PRO A 208 -15.99 -18.49 3.36
N ALA A 209 -17.06 -18.85 2.65
CA ALA A 209 -18.42 -18.80 3.19
C ALA A 209 -18.44 -19.57 4.50
N GLY A 210 -19.16 -19.02 5.49
CA GLY A 210 -19.24 -19.56 6.85
C GLY A 210 -19.30 -21.09 6.84
N HIS A 211 -18.34 -21.69 7.52
CA HIS A 211 -18.37 -23.10 7.83
C HIS A 211 -19.55 -23.33 8.78
N ASP A 212 -20.72 -23.67 8.23
CA ASP A 212 -21.85 -24.24 8.95
C ASP A 212 -21.50 -25.65 9.46
N ASP A 213 -20.42 -25.81 10.24
CA ASP A 213 -20.17 -27.00 11.05
C ASP A 213 -20.54 -26.68 12.49
N HIS A 214 -21.85 -26.65 12.73
CA HIS A 214 -22.38 -26.92 14.06
C HIS A 214 -22.31 -28.45 14.26
N PRO A 215 -21.52 -29.00 15.19
CA PRO A 215 -21.62 -30.41 15.48
C PRO A 215 -23.01 -30.66 16.06
N ALA A 216 -23.79 -31.49 15.37
CA ALA A 216 -25.03 -32.03 15.90
C ALA A 216 -24.72 -32.74 17.23
N VAL A 217 -25.33 -32.25 18.30
CA VAL A 217 -25.35 -32.89 19.63
C VAL A 217 -26.52 -33.85 19.69
#